data_AF-A0A7S0ZB09-F1
#
_entry.id   AF-A0A7S0ZB09-F1
#
_cell.length_a   1.000
_cell.length_b   1.000
_cell.length_c   1.000
_cell.angle_alpha   90.00
_cell.angle_beta   90.00
_cell.angle_gamma   90.00
#
_symmetry.space_group_name_H-M   'P 1'
#
loop_
_entity.id
_entity.type
_entity.pdbx_description
1 polymer ?
#
loop_
_entity_poly.entity_id
_entity_poly.type
_entity_poly.pdbx_seq_one_letter_code
_entity_poly.pdbx_strand_id
1 'polypeptide(L)'
;KYPDFMQRSDKESYVSMNALGRMYRDGVKAMEMFGNGCREAEDKQVVLAGEANGDVELEKDADVMCLWWSEEVSVLLEQLGVDSESKLVSGVGIPEACERKRMQLCVKMLRTRFREYFETECGKDEREEEKRMKKARAWYRAAKKDGMCRSFGWIMSDELCKIKQNDNKL
;
A
#
# COMPACT_ATOMS: atom_id res chain seq x y z
N LYS A 1 38.44 -12.95 2.70
CA LYS A 1 37.21 -12.82 3.51
C LYS A 1 36.17 -12.02 2.73
N TYR A 2 34.90 -12.45 2.75
CA TYR A 2 33.79 -11.79 2.04
C TYR A 2 32.70 -11.35 3.02
N PRO A 3 31.87 -10.36 2.68
CA PRO A 3 30.76 -9.98 3.53
C PRO A 3 29.79 -11.14 3.77
N ASP A 4 29.28 -11.24 5.00
CA ASP A 4 28.30 -12.22 5.46
C ASP A 4 27.04 -12.31 4.58
N PHE A 5 26.61 -11.18 4.02
CA PHE A 5 25.43 -11.12 3.14
C PHE A 5 25.61 -11.76 1.76
N MET A 6 26.83 -12.15 1.36
CA MET A 6 27.07 -12.83 0.09
C MET A 6 26.87 -14.36 0.17
N GLN A 7 26.65 -14.93 1.35
CA GLN A 7 26.38 -16.36 1.58
C GLN A 7 27.31 -17.34 0.83
N ARG A 8 28.59 -17.00 0.72
CA ARG A 8 29.59 -17.88 0.09
C ARG A 8 29.98 -19.00 1.04
N SER A 9 29.57 -20.23 0.74
CA SER A 9 29.94 -21.44 1.49
C SER A 9 31.38 -21.88 1.25
N ASP A 10 32.02 -21.37 0.19
CA ASP A 10 33.36 -21.76 -0.25
C ASP A 10 34.49 -20.94 0.40
N LYS A 11 34.16 -19.85 1.13
CA LYS A 11 35.15 -18.90 1.67
C LYS A 11 34.75 -18.35 3.02
N GLU A 12 35.74 -18.00 3.85
CA GLU A 12 35.50 -17.33 5.12
C GLU A 12 34.76 -15.99 4.96
N SER A 13 33.69 -15.82 5.72
CA SER A 13 32.89 -14.59 5.77
C SER A 13 33.31 -13.66 6.92
N TYR A 14 32.94 -12.39 6.83
CA TYR A 14 33.06 -11.41 7.91
C TYR A 14 31.77 -10.59 8.05
N VAL A 15 31.47 -10.16 9.27
CA VAL A 15 30.27 -9.36 9.57
C VAL A 15 30.47 -7.94 9.05
N SER A 16 29.73 -7.56 8.00
CA SER A 16 29.81 -6.20 7.47
C SER A 16 29.03 -5.22 8.34
N MET A 17 29.71 -4.16 8.80
CA MET A 17 29.10 -3.08 9.61
C MET A 17 28.41 -2.00 8.76
N ASN A 18 28.52 -2.06 7.44
CA ASN A 18 27.90 -1.09 6.53
C ASN A 18 26.38 -1.30 6.42
N ALA A 19 25.66 -0.28 5.91
CA ALA A 19 24.20 -0.28 5.82
C ALA A 19 23.63 -1.57 5.20
N LEU A 20 24.22 -2.03 4.09
CA LEU A 20 23.81 -3.25 3.41
C LEU A 20 23.93 -4.51 4.28
N GLY A 21 25.01 -4.63 5.06
CA GLY A 21 25.21 -5.77 5.97
C GLY A 21 24.22 -5.76 7.13
N ARG A 22 23.90 -4.57 7.65
CA ARG A 22 22.86 -4.41 8.69
C ARG A 22 21.49 -4.79 8.16
N MET A 23 21.10 -4.25 7.00
CA MET A 23 19.83 -4.56 6.34
C MET A 23 19.67 -6.05 6.04
N TYR A 24 20.74 -6.70 5.56
CA TYR A 24 20.72 -8.14 5.32
C TYR A 24 20.44 -8.93 6.61
N ARG A 25 21.13 -8.65 7.71
CA ARG A 25 20.91 -9.35 8.98
C ARG A 25 19.55 -9.06 9.59
N ASP A 26 19.05 -7.83 9.47
CA ASP A 26 17.71 -7.47 9.91
C ASP A 26 16.65 -8.22 9.09
N GLY A 27 16.87 -8.37 7.78
CA GLY A 27 16.03 -9.18 6.89
C GLY A 27 16.07 -10.68 7.21
N VAL A 28 17.25 -11.24 7.49
CA VAL A 28 17.40 -12.65 7.91
C VAL A 28 16.70 -12.89 9.24
N LYS A 29 16.90 -12.02 10.23
CA LYS A 29 16.18 -12.09 11.52
C LYS A 29 14.67 -11.98 11.35
N ALA A 30 14.20 -11.08 10.48
CA ALA A 30 12.78 -10.99 10.17
C ALA A 30 12.29 -12.30 9.55
N MET A 31 13.01 -12.87 8.59
CA MET A 31 12.66 -14.15 7.96
C MET A 31 12.63 -15.32 8.96
N GLU A 32 13.56 -15.36 9.93
CA GLU A 32 13.59 -16.34 11.02
C GLU A 32 12.41 -16.16 12.00
N MET A 33 12.02 -14.92 12.28
CA MET A 33 10.87 -14.61 13.16
C MET A 33 9.52 -14.86 12.48
N PHE A 34 9.42 -14.68 11.16
CA PHE A 34 8.17 -14.77 10.41
C PHE A 34 8.00 -16.09 9.62
N GLY A 35 9.05 -16.92 9.51
CA GLY A 35 9.04 -18.16 8.73
C GLY A 35 8.99 -17.90 7.21
N ASN A 36 9.27 -18.91 6.39
CA ASN A 36 9.25 -18.82 4.91
C ASN A 36 7.88 -18.52 4.28
N GLY A 37 6.85 -18.26 5.09
CA GLY A 37 5.63 -17.66 4.61
C GLY A 37 5.76 -16.15 4.73
N CYS A 38 5.39 -15.41 3.69
CA CYS A 38 4.69 -14.15 3.91
C CYS A 38 3.49 -14.48 4.81
N ARG A 39 3.69 -14.53 6.13
CA ARG A 39 2.57 -14.39 7.06
C ARG A 39 2.00 -13.04 6.65
N GLU A 40 0.74 -13.05 6.23
CA GLU A 40 -0.09 -11.87 6.34
C GLU A 40 0.25 -11.34 7.72
N ALA A 41 1.01 -10.24 7.77
CA ALA A 41 1.30 -9.60 9.03
C ALA A 41 -0.09 -9.45 9.64
N GLU A 42 -0.33 -10.10 10.79
CA GLU A 42 -1.53 -9.84 11.57
C GLU A 42 -1.59 -8.33 11.61
N ASP A 43 -2.56 -7.81 10.85
CA ASP A 43 -2.59 -6.43 10.40
C ASP A 43 -2.89 -5.68 11.68
N LYS A 44 -1.82 -5.36 12.44
CA LYS A 44 -1.88 -4.61 13.70
C LYS A 44 -2.71 -3.43 13.32
N GLN A 45 -3.99 -3.47 13.73
CA GLN A 45 -4.98 -2.56 13.21
C GLN A 45 -4.35 -1.19 13.30
N VAL A 46 -4.21 -0.51 12.16
CA VAL A 46 -4.10 0.94 12.23
C VAL A 46 -5.48 1.36 12.73
N VAL A 47 -5.67 1.27 14.05
CA VAL A 47 -6.83 1.78 14.76
C VAL A 47 -6.66 3.28 14.66
N LEU A 48 -7.21 3.87 13.61
CA LEU A 48 -7.34 5.32 13.51
C LEU A 48 -8.35 5.69 14.59
N ALA A 49 -7.90 6.41 15.62
CA ALA A 49 -8.73 6.74 16.77
C ALA A 49 -9.92 7.60 16.31
N GLY A 50 -11.14 7.21 16.69
CA GLY A 50 -12.39 7.87 16.28
C GLY A 50 -13.46 6.92 15.72
N GLU A 51 -13.52 5.69 16.24
CA GLU A 51 -14.62 4.76 16.02
C GLU A 51 -15.87 5.28 16.74
N ALA A 52 -16.83 5.85 16.01
CA ALA A 52 -18.24 5.78 16.41
C ALA A 52 -19.18 6.31 15.31
N ASN A 53 -18.83 7.41 14.63
CA ASN A 53 -19.77 8.08 13.72
C ASN A 53 -19.10 8.41 12.39
N GLY A 54 -18.89 7.38 11.55
CA GLY A 54 -18.63 7.63 10.13
C GLY A 54 -19.92 8.13 9.48
N ASP A 55 -19.86 9.24 8.75
CA ASP A 55 -20.99 9.66 7.91
C ASP A 55 -21.34 8.51 6.97
N VAL A 56 -22.54 7.93 7.15
CA VAL A 56 -23.03 6.76 6.40
C VAL A 56 -22.95 7.01 4.89
N GLU A 57 -23.15 8.26 4.47
CA GLU A 57 -23.04 8.68 3.08
C GLU A 57 -21.59 8.63 2.55
N LEU A 58 -20.59 9.03 3.36
CA LEU A 58 -19.18 8.92 2.98
C LEU A 58 -18.71 7.45 2.90
N GLU A 59 -19.27 6.58 3.73
CA GLU A 59 -18.96 5.15 3.68
C GLU A 59 -19.56 4.48 2.44
N LYS A 60 -20.80 4.80 2.07
CA LYS A 60 -21.40 4.33 0.82
C LYS A 60 -20.62 4.83 -0.40
N ASP A 61 -20.26 6.12 -0.42
CA ASP A 61 -19.40 6.68 -1.47
C ASP A 61 -18.07 5.93 -1.58
N ALA A 62 -17.43 5.68 -0.44
CA ALA A 62 -16.17 4.93 -0.39
C ALA A 62 -16.33 3.50 -0.93
N ASP A 63 -17.42 2.81 -0.58
CA ASP A 63 -17.71 1.46 -1.08
C ASP A 63 -17.92 1.48 -2.62
N VAL A 64 -18.62 2.49 -3.16
CA VAL A 64 -18.79 2.67 -4.63
C VAL A 64 -17.45 2.95 -5.31
N MET A 65 -16.63 3.84 -4.76
CA MET A 65 -15.31 4.15 -5.31
C MET A 65 -14.36 2.93 -5.26
N CYS A 66 -14.47 2.11 -4.22
CA CYS A 66 -13.71 0.88 -4.09
C CYS A 66 -14.14 -0.17 -5.14
N LEU A 67 -15.44 -0.30 -5.39
CA LEU A 67 -15.95 -1.15 -6.47
C LEU A 67 -15.45 -0.69 -7.83
N TRP A 68 -15.54 0.61 -8.11
CA TRP A 68 -15.06 1.16 -9.37
C TRP A 68 -13.55 0.98 -9.55
N TRP A 69 -12.76 1.12 -8.48
CA TRP A 69 -11.35 0.79 -8.49
C TRP A 69 -11.11 -0.67 -8.88
N SER A 70 -11.87 -1.61 -8.29
CA SER A 70 -11.79 -3.04 -8.57
C SER A 70 -12.04 -3.36 -10.05
N GLU A 71 -13.06 -2.74 -10.63
CA GLU A 71 -13.41 -2.91 -12.05
C GLU A 71 -12.27 -2.43 -12.97
N GLU A 72 -11.72 -1.26 -12.69
CA GLU A 72 -10.65 -0.67 -13.51
C GLU A 72 -9.33 -1.46 -13.37
N VAL A 73 -9.02 -1.95 -12.17
CA VAL A 73 -7.90 -2.87 -11.96
C VAL A 73 -8.14 -4.17 -12.73
N SER A 74 -9.35 -4.72 -12.72
CA SER A 74 -9.68 -5.95 -13.46
C SER A 74 -9.45 -5.78 -14.96
N VAL A 75 -9.88 -4.65 -15.53
CA VAL A 75 -9.61 -4.30 -16.94
C VAL A 75 -8.10 -4.21 -17.21
N LEU A 76 -7.32 -3.59 -16.31
CA LEU A 76 -5.87 -3.53 -16.47
C LEU A 76 -5.21 -4.91 -16.38
N LEU A 77 -5.67 -5.77 -15.48
CA LEU A 77 -5.18 -7.14 -15.33
C LEU A 77 -5.40 -7.94 -16.62
N GLU A 78 -6.59 -7.85 -17.21
CA GLU A 78 -6.93 -8.49 -18.49
C GLU A 78 -6.05 -7.95 -19.64
N GLN A 79 -5.93 -6.63 -19.76
CA GLN A 79 -5.15 -5.99 -20.83
C GLN A 79 -3.65 -6.29 -20.77
N LEU A 80 -3.13 -6.50 -19.56
CA LEU A 80 -1.70 -6.73 -19.30
C LEU A 80 -1.37 -8.21 -19.11
N GLY A 81 -2.37 -9.10 -19.11
CA GLY A 81 -2.19 -10.53 -18.92
C GLY A 81 -1.67 -10.90 -17.53
N VAL A 82 -2.02 -10.13 -16.49
CA VAL A 82 -1.57 -10.32 -15.11
C VAL A 82 -2.70 -10.93 -14.28
N ASP A 83 -2.37 -11.89 -13.42
CA ASP A 83 -3.34 -12.67 -12.64
C ASP A 83 -3.76 -12.02 -11.30
N SER A 84 -3.04 -10.99 -10.85
CA SER A 84 -3.22 -10.42 -9.51
C SER A 84 -2.83 -8.95 -9.41
N GLU A 85 -3.61 -8.19 -8.63
CA GLU A 85 -3.33 -6.78 -8.32
C GLU A 85 -1.93 -6.61 -7.69
N SER A 86 -1.50 -7.56 -6.85
CA SER A 86 -0.19 -7.52 -6.21
C SER A 86 0.96 -7.55 -7.23
N LYS A 87 0.87 -8.38 -8.28
CA LYS A 87 1.85 -8.38 -9.38
C LYS A 87 1.76 -7.13 -10.22
N LEU A 88 0.55 -6.64 -10.50
CA LEU A 88 0.33 -5.40 -11.25
C LEU A 88 1.00 -4.20 -10.56
N VAL A 89 0.84 -4.09 -9.24
CA VAL A 89 1.37 -2.98 -8.43
C VAL A 89 2.87 -3.11 -8.18
N SER A 90 3.34 -4.31 -7.85
CA SER A 90 4.75 -4.53 -7.47
C SER A 90 5.67 -4.74 -8.69
N GLY A 91 5.13 -5.21 -9.81
CA GLY A 91 5.90 -5.66 -10.96
C GLY A 91 6.76 -6.90 -10.69
N VAL A 92 6.52 -7.59 -9.57
CA VAL A 92 7.27 -8.80 -9.17
C VAL A 92 6.87 -9.95 -10.10
N GLY A 93 7.89 -10.70 -10.54
CA GLY A 93 7.69 -11.83 -11.46
C GLY A 93 7.59 -11.44 -12.93
N ILE A 94 7.64 -10.15 -13.27
CA ILE A 94 7.67 -9.67 -14.67
C ILE A 94 9.14 -9.59 -15.12
N PRO A 95 9.58 -10.46 -16.06
CA PRO A 95 10.97 -10.54 -16.48
C PRO A 95 11.38 -9.32 -17.33
N GLU A 96 10.46 -8.80 -18.15
CA GLU A 96 10.76 -7.69 -19.03
C GLU A 96 10.66 -6.33 -18.32
N ALA A 97 11.76 -5.59 -18.34
CA ALA A 97 11.83 -4.26 -17.74
C ALA A 97 10.86 -3.26 -18.43
N CYS A 98 10.61 -3.43 -19.73
CA CYS A 98 9.69 -2.58 -20.48
C CYS A 98 8.24 -2.78 -20.02
N GLU A 99 7.79 -4.03 -19.93
CA GLU A 99 6.46 -4.39 -19.44
C GLU A 99 6.26 -3.92 -18.00
N ARG A 100 7.26 -4.12 -17.13
CA ARG A 100 7.21 -3.62 -15.76
C ARG A 100 7.00 -2.10 -15.69
N LYS A 101 7.73 -1.33 -16.51
CA LYS A 101 7.56 0.13 -16.59
C LYS A 101 6.17 0.52 -17.10
N ARG A 102 5.67 -0.20 -18.09
CA ARG A 102 4.31 0.01 -18.64
C ARG A 102 3.26 -0.23 -17.55
N MET A 103 3.35 -1.33 -16.80
CA MET A 103 2.44 -1.64 -15.69
C MET A 103 2.47 -0.54 -14.62
N GLN A 104 3.67 -0.13 -14.20
CA GLN A 104 3.84 0.94 -13.22
C GLN A 104 3.22 2.27 -13.70
N LEU A 105 3.33 2.59 -14.99
CA LEU A 105 2.72 3.77 -15.57
C LEU A 105 1.18 3.68 -15.55
N CYS A 106 0.59 2.55 -15.96
CA CYS A 106 -0.85 2.32 -15.91
C CYS A 106 -1.40 2.45 -14.49
N VAL A 107 -0.77 1.79 -13.50
CA VAL A 107 -1.16 1.90 -12.09
C VAL A 107 -1.03 3.34 -11.60
N LYS A 108 0.05 4.05 -11.97
CA LYS A 108 0.24 5.45 -11.60
C LYS A 108 -0.88 6.33 -12.15
N MET A 109 -1.24 6.18 -13.42
CA MET A 109 -2.33 6.94 -14.05
C MET A 109 -3.67 6.67 -13.35
N LEU A 110 -3.96 5.40 -13.05
CA LEU A 110 -5.17 5.01 -12.33
C LEU A 110 -5.23 5.67 -10.94
N ARG A 111 -4.14 5.60 -10.18
CA ARG A 111 -4.05 6.26 -8.86
C ARG A 111 -4.23 7.77 -8.96
N THR A 112 -3.61 8.41 -9.96
CA THR A 112 -3.76 9.85 -10.17
C THR A 112 -5.23 10.21 -10.44
N ARG A 113 -5.93 9.45 -11.29
CA ARG A 113 -7.34 9.71 -11.61
C ARG A 113 -8.24 9.63 -10.37
N PHE A 114 -8.12 8.56 -9.58
CA PHE A 114 -8.89 8.42 -8.34
C PHE A 114 -8.50 9.48 -7.30
N ARG A 115 -7.23 9.89 -7.28
CA ARG A 115 -6.81 11.01 -6.44
C ARG A 115 -7.47 12.32 -6.87
N GLU A 116 -7.57 12.60 -8.16
CA GLU A 116 -8.26 13.78 -8.69
C GLU A 116 -9.76 13.79 -8.32
N TYR A 117 -10.43 12.64 -8.34
CA TYR A 117 -11.80 12.52 -7.82
C TYR A 117 -11.89 12.92 -6.35
N PHE A 118 -10.96 12.41 -5.53
CA PHE A 118 -10.90 12.77 -4.11
C PHE A 118 -10.68 14.28 -3.91
N GLU A 119 -9.76 14.91 -4.65
CA GLU A 119 -9.47 16.34 -4.57
C GLU A 119 -10.59 17.23 -5.13
N THR A 120 -11.40 16.72 -6.07
CA THR A 120 -12.51 17.49 -6.64
C THR A 120 -13.67 17.60 -5.64
N GLU A 121 -13.87 16.57 -4.82
CA GLU A 121 -14.94 16.55 -3.82
C GLU A 121 -14.53 17.11 -2.45
N CYS A 122 -13.24 17.08 -2.14
CA CYS A 122 -12.65 17.70 -0.97
C CYS A 122 -12.00 19.03 -1.38
N GLY A 123 -12.65 20.15 -1.06
CA GLY A 123 -12.09 21.48 -1.26
C GLY A 123 -10.82 21.72 -0.43
N LYS A 124 -10.27 22.93 -0.52
CA LYS A 124 -8.99 23.31 0.12
C LYS A 124 -9.13 24.08 1.44
N ASP A 125 -10.35 24.27 1.93
CA ASP A 125 -10.62 25.09 3.11
C ASP A 125 -10.45 24.32 4.43
N GLU A 126 -10.21 25.01 5.55
CA GLU A 126 -10.01 24.37 6.87
C GLU A 126 -11.22 23.53 7.32
N ARG A 127 -12.45 23.94 6.97
CA ARG A 127 -13.66 23.12 7.21
C ARG A 127 -13.72 21.88 6.33
N GLU A 128 -13.08 21.92 5.17
CA GLU A 128 -12.96 20.77 4.27
C GLU A 128 -11.86 19.80 4.76
N GLU A 129 -10.92 20.22 5.61
CA GLU A 129 -9.87 19.34 6.13
C GLU A 129 -10.43 18.21 7.02
N GLU A 130 -11.42 18.50 7.86
CA GLU A 130 -12.09 17.46 8.67
C GLU A 130 -12.86 16.48 7.77
N LYS A 131 -13.59 17.00 6.77
CA LYS A 131 -14.32 16.20 5.78
C LYS A 131 -13.35 15.33 4.97
N ARG A 132 -12.20 15.88 4.59
CA ARG A 132 -11.11 15.20 3.88
C ARG A 132 -10.54 14.06 4.70
N MET A 133 -10.28 14.27 5.99
CA MET A 133 -9.82 13.22 6.90
C MET A 133 -10.88 12.12 7.07
N LYS A 134 -12.16 12.49 7.25
CA LYS A 134 -13.27 11.52 7.33
C LYS A 134 -13.40 10.69 6.05
N LYS A 135 -13.31 11.33 4.88
CA LYS A 135 -13.37 10.66 3.58
C LYS A 135 -12.18 9.74 3.35
N ALA A 136 -10.97 10.18 3.68
CA ALA A 136 -9.77 9.34 3.60
C ALA A 136 -9.88 8.09 4.51
N ARG A 137 -10.40 8.25 5.73
CA ARG A 137 -10.72 7.13 6.64
C ARG A 137 -11.76 6.18 6.05
N ALA A 138 -12.80 6.71 5.39
CA ALA A 138 -13.83 5.91 4.75
C ALA A 138 -13.27 5.07 3.59
N TRP A 139 -12.47 5.69 2.70
CA TRP A 139 -11.80 5.00 1.58
C TRP A 139 -10.87 3.89 2.06
N TYR A 140 -10.07 4.16 3.11
CA TYR A 140 -9.21 3.14 3.71
C TYR A 140 -10.02 1.97 4.32
N ARG A 141 -11.16 2.26 4.96
CA ARG A 141 -12.04 1.22 5.49
C ARG A 141 -12.68 0.39 4.39
N ALA A 142 -13.16 1.02 3.31
CA ALA A 142 -13.70 0.31 2.15
C ALA A 142 -12.67 -0.65 1.53
N ALA A 143 -11.43 -0.17 1.34
CA ALA A 143 -10.31 -0.99 0.84
C ALA A 143 -10.04 -2.23 1.71
N LYS A 144 -10.24 -2.10 3.03
CA LYS A 144 -9.97 -3.16 4.00
C LYS A 144 -11.12 -4.17 4.14
N LYS A 145 -12.38 -3.75 3.96
CA LYS A 145 -13.56 -4.64 4.06
C LYS A 145 -13.46 -5.83 3.12
N ASP A 146 -13.12 -5.57 1.86
CA ASP A 146 -13.23 -6.57 0.80
C ASP A 146 -11.93 -7.36 0.58
N GLY A 147 -10.79 -6.86 1.09
CA GLY A 147 -9.48 -7.51 0.97
C GLY A 147 -8.93 -7.64 -0.45
N MET A 148 -9.76 -7.39 -1.47
CA MET A 148 -9.46 -7.45 -2.91
C MET A 148 -8.91 -6.14 -3.45
N CYS A 149 -9.27 -5.00 -2.85
CA CYS A 149 -8.85 -3.67 -3.28
C CYS A 149 -7.75 -3.11 -2.39
N ARG A 150 -6.73 -3.92 -2.07
CA ARG A 150 -5.70 -3.50 -1.09
C ARG A 150 -4.99 -2.25 -1.58
N SER A 151 -4.77 -2.13 -2.90
CA SER A 151 -4.04 -0.99 -3.47
C SER A 151 -4.84 0.33 -3.48
N PHE A 152 -6.17 0.27 -3.38
CA PHE A 152 -7.07 1.43 -3.29
C PHE A 152 -6.80 2.29 -2.06
N GLY A 153 -6.69 1.66 -0.88
CA GLY A 153 -6.44 2.38 0.38
C GLY A 153 -5.12 3.15 0.39
N TRP A 154 -4.11 2.69 -0.37
CA TRP A 154 -2.80 3.34 -0.46
C TRP A 154 -2.80 4.64 -1.28
N ILE A 155 -3.86 4.92 -2.06
CA ILE A 155 -4.05 6.21 -2.74
C ILE A 155 -4.06 7.35 -1.73
N MET A 156 -4.59 7.07 -0.53
CA MET A 156 -4.73 8.02 0.57
C MET A 156 -3.58 7.96 1.58
N SER A 157 -2.45 7.33 1.22
CA SER A 157 -1.34 7.09 2.16
C SER A 157 -0.79 8.36 2.84
N ASP A 158 -0.70 9.47 2.10
CA ASP A 158 -0.32 10.78 2.61
C ASP A 158 -1.34 11.32 3.64
N GLU A 159 -2.64 11.27 3.32
CA GLU A 159 -3.69 11.73 4.24
C GLU A 159 -3.79 10.85 5.48
N LEU A 160 -3.65 9.53 5.33
CA LEU A 160 -3.62 8.59 6.46
C LEU A 160 -2.41 8.86 7.36
N CYS A 161 -1.27 9.26 6.80
CA CYS A 161 -0.11 9.68 7.59
C CYS A 161 -0.39 10.96 8.39
N LYS A 162 -1.06 11.96 7.79
CA LYS A 162 -1.47 13.18 8.52
C LYS A 162 -2.42 12.86 9.66
N ILE A 163 -3.43 12.02 9.39
CA ILE A 163 -4.38 11.56 10.41
C ILE A 163 -3.64 10.90 11.58
N LYS A 164 -2.74 9.95 11.31
CA LYS A 164 -1.96 9.27 12.35
C LYS A 164 -1.08 10.23 13.16
N GLN A 165 -0.50 11.24 12.51
CA GLN A 165 0.28 12.26 13.19
C GLN A 165 -0.58 13.14 14.12
N ASN A 166 -1.83 13.40 13.74
CA ASN A 166 -2.77 14.15 14.57
C ASN A 166 -3.29 13.30 15.74
N ASP A 167 -3.60 12.03 15.50
CA ASP A 167 -4.04 11.09 16.54
C ASP A 167 -2.96 10.88 17.62
N ASN A 168 -1.67 10.89 17.25
CA ASN A 168 -0.55 10.77 18.19
C ASN A 168 -0.24 12.04 18.99
N LYS A 169 -0.83 13.19 18.62
CA LYS A 169 -0.64 14.48 19.32
C LYS A 169 -1.71 14.74 20.38
N LEU A 170 -2.80 13.98 20.35
CA LEU A 170 -3.86 13.94 21.35
C LEU A 170 -3.49 12.98 22.48
#